data_AF-A0A1V6DZ44-F1
#
_entry.id   AF-A0A1V6DZ44-F1
#
_cell.length_a   1.000
_cell.length_b   1.000
_cell.length_c   1.000
_cell.angle_alpha   90.00
_cell.angle_beta   90.00
_cell.angle_gamma   90.00
#
_symmetry.space_group_name_H-M   'P 1'
#
loop_
_entity.id
_entity.type
_entity.pdbx_description
1 polymer ?
#
loop_
_entity_poly.entity_id
_entity_poly.type
_entity_poly.pdbx_seq_one_letter_code
_entity_poly.pdbx_strand_id
1 'polypeptide(L)' 'MKTKFFSRSTSLARCTIDAVGIEQEINAWLAAHPAITVTDIKHSELGNIWSYVQLVVAIYYTEPAS' A
#
# COMPACT_ATOMS: atom_id res chain seq x y z
N MET A 1 8.05 8.45 -14.32
CA MET A 1 6.99 7.80 -13.52
C MET A 1 7.66 7.08 -12.37
N LYS A 2 7.16 7.22 -11.15
CA LYS A 2 7.72 6.64 -9.93
C LYS A 2 6.69 5.72 -9.28
N THR A 3 7.15 4.81 -8.43
CA THR A 3 6.30 3.85 -7.72
C THR A 3 6.65 3.82 -6.25
N LYS A 4 5.63 3.87 -5.39
CA LYS A 4 5.75 3.68 -3.94
C LYS A 4 5.02 2.41 -3.55
N PHE A 5 5.71 1.53 -2.83
CA PHE A 5 5.13 0.29 -2.30
C PHE A 5 4.83 0.44 -0.81
N PHE A 6 3.67 -0.07 -0.42
CA PHE A 6 3.25 -0.27 0.96
C PHE A 6 2.92 -1.75 1.11
N SER A 7 3.29 -2.35 2.22
CA SER A 7 2.94 -3.74 2.46
C SER A 7 2.71 -4.02 3.93
N ARG A 8 1.72 -4.85 4.21
CA ARG A 8 1.41 -5.29 5.56
C ARG A 8 1.07 -6.77 5.56
N SER A 9 1.67 -7.49 6.50
CA SER A 9 1.46 -8.93 6.67
C SER A 9 0.81 -9.24 8.01
N THR A 10 0.01 -10.29 8.05
CA THR A 10 -0.54 -10.86 9.29
C THR A 10 -0.22 -12.35 9.36
N SER A 11 0.07 -12.87 10.56
CA SER A 11 0.29 -14.30 10.77
C SER A 11 -1.01 -15.03 11.13
N LEU A 12 -1.05 -16.31 10.73
CA LEU A 12 -1.99 -17.37 11.12
C LEU A 12 -2.84 -17.02 12.36
N ALA A 13 -4.15 -16.89 12.12
CA ALA A 13 -5.30 -16.79 13.06
C ALA A 13 -6.22 -15.57 12.83
N ARG A 14 -5.85 -14.61 11.99
CA ARG A 14 -6.76 -13.52 11.59
C ARG A 14 -7.17 -13.67 10.14
N CYS A 15 -8.48 -13.87 9.91
CA CYS A 15 -9.12 -13.91 8.60
C CYS A 15 -9.14 -12.55 7.87
N THR A 16 -8.63 -11.49 8.50
CA THR A 16 -8.63 -10.14 7.95
C THR A 16 -7.28 -9.45 8.21
N ILE A 17 -6.71 -8.91 7.14
CA ILE A 17 -5.59 -7.96 7.21
C ILE A 17 -6.15 -6.63 7.71
N ASP A 18 -5.45 -5.97 8.62
CA ASP A 18 -5.80 -4.62 9.06
C ASP A 18 -5.59 -3.60 7.92
N ALA A 19 -6.63 -3.41 7.11
CA ALA A 19 -6.68 -2.42 6.04
C ALA A 19 -6.58 -0.99 6.59
N VAL A 20 -7.06 -0.73 7.81
CA VAL A 20 -7.10 0.63 8.38
C VAL A 20 -5.71 1.18 8.57
N GLY A 21 -4.77 0.41 9.11
CA GLY A 21 -3.44 0.95 9.33
C GLY A 21 -2.58 1.08 8.07
N ILE A 22 -2.79 0.29 7.02
CA ILE A 22 -2.11 0.54 5.73
C ILE A 22 -2.67 1.78 5.04
N GLU A 23 -3.98 2.04 5.16
CA GLU A 23 -4.59 3.28 4.67
C GLU A 23 -4.03 4.51 5.40
N GLN A 24 -3.84 4.44 6.71
CA GLN A 24 -3.23 5.52 7.48
C GLN A 24 -1.79 5.82 7.02
N GLU A 25 -0.98 4.79 6.78
CA GLU A 25 0.39 4.95 6.26
C GLU A 25 0.40 5.58 4.86
N ILE A 26 -0.49 5.13 3.97
CA ILE A 26 -0.64 5.71 2.63
C ILE A 26 -1.05 7.19 2.73
N ASN A 27 -2.07 7.51 3.53
CA ASN A 27 -2.55 8.88 3.69
C ASN A 27 -1.49 9.80 4.29
N ALA A 28 -0.73 9.34 5.29
CA ALA A 28 0.38 10.10 5.85
C ALA A 28 1.46 10.38 4.79
N TRP A 29 1.77 9.39 3.95
CA TRP A 29 2.72 9.58 2.86
C TRP A 29 2.22 10.56 1.79
N LEU A 30 0.95 10.46 1.38
CA LEU A 30 0.32 11.39 0.44
C LEU A 30 0.33 12.83 0.98
N ALA A 31 0.02 13.02 2.26
CA ALA A 31 0.04 14.33 2.91
C ALA A 31 1.44 14.95 2.96
N ALA A 32 2.48 14.13 3.11
CA ALA A 32 3.88 14.57 3.07
C ALA A 32 4.38 14.91 1.65
N HIS A 33 3.64 14.51 0.61
CA HIS A 33 4.02 14.69 -0.80
C HIS A 33 2.90 15.39 -1.60
N PRO A 34 2.47 16.61 -1.22
CA PRO A 34 1.31 17.27 -1.84
C PRO A 34 1.50 17.59 -3.33
N ALA A 35 2.75 17.61 -3.81
CA ALA A 35 3.08 17.89 -5.20
C ALA A 35 2.94 16.67 -6.12
N ILE A 36 2.74 15.45 -5.60
CA ILE A 36 2.64 14.26 -6.45
C ILE A 36 1.27 14.16 -7.10
N THR A 37 1.24 13.72 -8.35
CA THR A 37 0.01 13.31 -9.01
C THR A 37 -0.04 11.79 -9.05
N VAL A 38 -1.01 11.20 -8.34
CA VAL A 38 -1.24 9.75 -8.39
C VAL A 38 -1.88 9.40 -9.73
N THR A 39 -1.30 8.45 -10.43
CA THR A 39 -1.73 8.00 -11.76
C THR A 39 -2.47 6.68 -11.72
N ASP A 40 -2.08 5.77 -10.82
CA ASP A 40 -2.71 4.47 -10.65
C ASP A 40 -2.41 3.91 -9.26
N ILE A 41 -3.31 3.09 -8.73
CA ILE A 41 -3.14 2.37 -7.47
C ILE A 41 -3.54 0.91 -7.71
N LYS A 42 -2.59 0.00 -7.51
CA LYS A 42 -2.84 -1.45 -7.60
C LYS A 42 -2.61 -2.09 -6.24
N HIS A 43 -3.48 -3.02 -5.87
CA HIS A 43 -3.26 -3.88 -4.71
C HIS A 43 -3.18 -5.34 -5.13
N SER A 44 -2.42 -6.11 -4.36
CA SER A 44 -2.33 -7.55 -4.48
C SER A 44 -2.28 -8.17 -3.10
N GLU A 45 -3.06 -9.23 -2.93
CA GLU A 45 -3.03 -10.05 -1.74
C GLU A 45 -2.26 -11.33 -2.07
N LEU A 46 -1.24 -11.61 -1.28
CA LEU A 46 -0.39 -12.79 -1.41
C LEU A 46 -0.55 -13.62 -0.15
N GLY A 47 -0.97 -14.87 -0.29
CA GLY A 47 -1.10 -15.80 0.83
C GLY A 47 -2.14 -16.88 0.57
N ASN A 48 -2.05 -17.97 1.33
CA ASN A 48 -3.10 -18.96 1.44
C ASN A 48 -3.59 -19.02 2.91
N ILE A 49 -4.73 -19.66 3.15
CA ILE A 49 -5.37 -19.77 4.48
C ILE A 49 -4.43 -20.40 5.53
N TRP A 50 -3.41 -21.14 5.09
CA TRP A 50 -2.42 -21.86 5.88
C TRP A 50 -1.05 -21.16 5.95
N SER A 51 -0.91 -19.97 5.37
CA SER A 51 0.33 -19.18 5.33
C SER A 51 0.09 -17.74 5.78
N TYR A 52 1.16 -16.96 5.89
CA TYR A 52 1.06 -15.51 6.03
C TYR A 52 0.19 -14.93 4.91
N VAL A 53 -0.72 -14.02 5.28
CA VAL A 53 -1.45 -13.21 4.32
C VAL A 53 -0.80 -11.83 4.29
N GLN A 54 -0.37 -11.40 3.11
CA GLN A 54 0.33 -10.14 2.88
C GLN A 54 -0.47 -9.31 1.88
N LEU A 55 -0.83 -8.09 2.28
CA LEU A 55 -1.37 -7.07 1.39
C LEU A 55 -0.21 -6.21 0.89
N VAL A 56 -0.14 -6.01 -0.41
CA VAL A 56 0.80 -5.09 -1.06
C VAL A 56 0.01 -4.06 -1.85
N VAL A 57 0.29 -2.79 -1.64
CA VAL A 57 -0.28 -1.66 -2.39
C VAL A 57 0.85 -0.94 -3.12
N ALA A 58 0.71 -0.83 -4.44
CA ALA A 58 1.62 -0.10 -5.31
C ALA A 58 0.93 1.17 -5.82
N ILE A 59 1.48 2.33 -5.47
CA ILE A 59 1.02 3.63 -5.94
C ILE A 59 1.97 4.11 -7.03
N TYR A 60 1.44 4.27 -8.25
CA TYR A 60 2.16 4.83 -9.38
C TYR A 60 1.88 6.32 -9.46
N TYR A 61 2.92 7.14 -9.54
CA TYR A 61 2.77 8.59 -9.46
C TYR A 61 3.81 9.34 -10.30
N THR A 62 3.53 10.60 -10.56
CA THR A 62 4.46 11.57 -11.16
C THR A 62 4.73 12.70 -10.19
N GLU A 63 5.97 13.15 -10.16
CA GLU A 63 6.37 14.38 -9.47
C GLU A 63 6.58 15.48 -10.51
N PRO A 64 6.24 16.74 -10.21
CA PRO A 64 6.66 17.86 -11.03
C PRO A 64 8.20 17.88 -11.09
N ALA A 65 8.74 18.16 -12.27
CA ALA A 65 10.15 18.39 -12.42
C ALA A 65 10.55 19.53 -11.48
N SER A 66 11.42 19.24 -10.51
CA SER A 66 12.07 20.26 -9.68
C SER A 66 13.00 21.12 -10.52
#